data_AF-A0A916C0P6-F1
#
_entry.id   AF-A0A916C0P6-F1
#
_cell.length_a   1.000
_cell.length_b   1.000
_cell.length_c   1.000
_cell.angle_alpha   90.00
_cell.angle_beta   90.00
_cell.angle_gamma   90.00
#
_symmetry.space_group_name_H-M   'P 1'
#
loop_
_entity.id
_entity.type
_entity.pdbx_description
1 polymer ?
#
loop_
_entity_poly.entity_id
_entity_poly.type
_entity_poly.pdbx_seq_one_letter_code
_entity_poly.pdbx_strand_id
1 'polypeptide(L)'
;MSLGIKPWSRWSHSAARRFQEKIIWLEDCWLWIGLVWEQHNNLPLFWLKCWQRSARRVAWEMRHGLLSTDEVIQFICERPLCVNPAYAQERFGVAVEVIR
;
A
#
# COMPACT_ATOMS: atom_id res chain seq x y z
N MET A 1 11.73 -25.11 -12.82
CA MET A 1 11.20 -24.09 -13.76
C MET A 1 10.19 -23.25 -13.02
N SER A 2 10.57 -22.04 -12.62
CA SER A 2 9.67 -21.00 -12.14
C SER A 2 10.25 -19.69 -12.61
N LEU A 3 9.63 -19.08 -13.63
CA LEU A 3 9.95 -17.74 -14.10
C LEU A 3 9.50 -16.75 -13.01
N GLY A 4 10.35 -16.58 -12.00
CA GLY A 4 10.17 -15.63 -10.91
C GLY A 4 10.32 -14.21 -11.45
N ILE A 5 9.21 -13.64 -11.90
CA ILE A 5 9.13 -12.21 -12.22
C ILE A 5 9.54 -11.46 -10.94
N LYS A 6 10.68 -10.79 -10.99
CA LYS A 6 11.17 -10.03 -9.83
C LYS A 6 10.12 -9.00 -9.40
N PRO A 7 9.89 -8.77 -8.09
CA PRO A 7 8.82 -7.92 -7.57
C PRO A 7 8.87 -6.45 -8.03
N TRP A 8 9.97 -6.02 -8.66
CA TRP A 8 10.16 -4.68 -9.21
C TRP A 8 9.59 -4.48 -10.63
N SER A 9 9.21 -5.53 -11.36
CA SER A 9 8.84 -5.41 -12.79
C SER A 9 7.62 -4.52 -13.05
N ARG A 10 6.74 -4.33 -12.05
CA ARG A 10 5.54 -3.50 -12.15
C ARG A 10 5.80 -2.02 -11.82
N TRP A 11 6.85 -1.70 -11.08
CA TRP A 11 7.13 -0.35 -10.61
C TRP A 11 8.24 0.27 -11.45
N SER A 12 7.92 1.28 -12.26
CA SER A 12 8.97 2.07 -12.89
C SER A 12 9.82 2.76 -11.81
N HIS A 13 11.10 2.98 -12.08
CA HIS A 13 11.96 3.79 -11.20
C HIS A 13 11.32 5.15 -10.87
N SER A 14 10.61 5.75 -11.84
CA SER A 14 9.86 6.98 -11.63
C SER A 14 8.68 6.84 -10.66
N ALA A 15 8.00 5.69 -10.61
CA ALA A 15 6.91 5.47 -9.67
C ALA A 15 7.43 5.31 -8.23
N ALA A 16 8.48 4.52 -8.02
CA ALA A 16 9.10 4.35 -6.71
C ALA A 16 9.62 5.69 -6.16
N ARG A 17 10.31 6.47 -7.00
CA ARG A 17 10.82 7.79 -6.63
C ARG A 17 9.69 8.75 -6.24
N ARG A 18 8.66 8.91 -7.08
CA ARG A 18 7.49 9.76 -6.77
C ARG A 18 6.74 9.33 -5.50
N PHE A 19 6.80 8.05 -5.15
CA PHE A 19 6.23 7.55 -3.91
C PHE A 19 7.05 8.00 -2.71
N GLN A 20 8.36 7.80 -2.75
CA GLN A 20 9.30 8.19 -1.69
C GLN A 20 9.33 9.71 -1.44
N GLU A 21 9.19 10.52 -2.48
CA GLU A 21 9.10 11.98 -2.39
C GLU A 21 7.88 12.47 -1.57
N LYS A 22 6.91 11.58 -1.29
CA LYS A 22 5.70 11.86 -0.51
C LYS A 22 5.73 11.27 0.90
N ILE A 23 6.92 10.89 1.39
CA ILE A 23 7.12 10.34 2.72
C ILE A 23 7.94 11.31 3.56
N ILE A 24 7.42 11.65 4.74
CA ILE A 24 8.20 12.21 5.84
C ILE A 24 8.51 11.08 6.82
N TRP A 25 9.79 10.95 7.17
CA TRP A 25 10.24 9.97 8.15
C TRP A 25 10.11 10.57 9.54
N LEU A 26 9.28 9.94 10.38
CA LEU A 26 9.11 10.33 11.77
C LEU A 26 9.24 9.09 12.64
N GLU A 27 10.35 9.00 13.38
CA GLU A 27 10.72 7.80 14.13
C GLU A 27 10.71 6.58 13.18
N ASP A 28 9.95 5.54 13.52
CA ASP A 28 9.76 4.34 12.72
C ASP A 28 8.61 4.46 11.71
N CYS A 29 7.91 5.60 11.66
CA CYS A 29 6.76 5.81 10.78
C CYS A 29 7.14 6.51 9.47
N TRP A 30 6.50 6.07 8.39
CA TRP A 30 6.58 6.71 7.07
C TRP A 30 5.30 7.50 6.88
N LEU A 31 5.30 8.79 7.24
CA LEU A 31 4.10 9.62 7.15
C LEU A 31 3.86 10.07 5.72
N TRP A 32 2.66 9.77 5.23
CA TRP A 32 2.21 10.19 3.91
C TRP A 32 1.84 11.67 3.89
N ILE A 33 2.46 12.43 2.99
CA ILE A 33 2.13 13.84 2.71
C ILE A 33 1.51 14.05 1.33
N GLY A 34 1.11 12.95 0.68
CA GLY A 34 0.44 13.00 -0.63
C GLY A 34 -1.08 13.22 -0.53
N LEU A 35 -1.77 12.85 -1.60
CA LEU A 35 -3.24 12.89 -1.66
C LEU A 35 -3.84 11.97 -0.58
N VAL A 36 -4.91 12.42 0.05
CA VAL A 36 -5.72 11.64 1.00
C VAL A 36 -7.18 11.71 0.58
N TRP A 37 -7.94 10.65 0.86
CA TRP A 37 -9.39 10.66 0.73
C TRP A 37 -10.02 10.94 2.09
N GLU A 38 -10.35 12.21 2.33
CA GLU A 38 -10.84 12.68 3.63
C GLU A 38 -12.13 11.98 4.07
N GLN A 39 -13.08 11.82 3.14
CA GLN A 39 -14.35 11.11 3.39
C GLN A 39 -14.18 9.62 3.71
N HIS A 40 -12.99 9.06 3.49
CA HIS A 40 -12.67 7.66 3.79
C HIS A 40 -11.58 7.58 4.88
N ASN A 41 -11.81 8.25 6.02
CA ASN A 41 -10.90 8.25 7.17
C ASN A 41 -9.45 8.63 6.81
N ASN A 42 -9.29 9.66 5.97
CA ASN A 42 -8.00 10.13 5.48
C ASN A 42 -7.15 9.02 4.82
N LEU A 43 -7.78 8.13 4.04
CA LEU A 43 -7.08 7.06 3.32
C LEU A 43 -6.00 7.65 2.42
N PRO A 44 -4.70 7.32 2.62
CA PRO A 44 -3.65 7.86 1.77
C PRO A 44 -3.70 7.23 0.38
N LEU A 45 -3.62 8.07 -0.65
CA LEU A 45 -3.77 7.70 -2.06
C LEU A 45 -2.53 8.04 -2.87
N PHE A 46 -2.18 7.16 -3.81
CA PHE A 46 -1.09 7.32 -4.74
C PHE A 46 -1.55 7.09 -6.18
N TRP A 47 -1.16 7.99 -7.07
CA TRP A 47 -1.39 7.87 -8.50
C TRP A 47 -0.32 7.00 -9.15
N LEU A 48 -0.76 5.84 -9.63
CA LEU A 48 0.06 4.90 -10.41
C LEU A 48 -0.54 4.72 -11.79
N LYS A 49 0.19 5.15 -12.83
CA LYS A 49 -0.34 5.28 -14.19
C LYS A 49 -1.60 6.19 -14.16
N CYS A 50 -2.74 5.70 -14.64
CA CYS A 50 -3.99 6.47 -14.74
C CYS A 50 -4.96 6.20 -13.58
N TRP A 51 -4.53 5.49 -12.53
CA TRP A 51 -5.42 5.04 -11.45
C TRP A 51 -4.90 5.44 -10.07
N GLN A 52 -5.83 5.81 -9.17
CA GLN A 52 -5.54 5.98 -7.76
C GLN A 52 -5.54 4.63 -7.06
N ARG A 53 -4.53 4.39 -6.22
CA ARG A 53 -4.46 3.21 -5.35
C ARG A 53 -4.14 3.67 -3.93
N SER A 54 -4.53 2.87 -2.94
CA SER A 54 -4.10 3.07 -1.56
C SER A 54 -2.56 3.12 -1.50
N ALA A 55 -2.01 4.20 -0.94
CA ALA A 55 -0.57 4.35 -0.75
C ALA A 55 -0.01 3.28 0.20
N ARG A 56 -0.81 2.85 1.19
CA ARG A 56 -0.48 1.73 2.08
C ARG A 56 -0.31 0.42 1.30
N ARG A 57 -1.23 0.13 0.37
CA ARG A 57 -1.13 -1.05 -0.51
C ARG A 57 0.07 -0.97 -1.44
N VAL A 58 0.33 0.22 -2.00
CA VAL A 58 1.50 0.45 -2.85
C VAL A 58 2.80 0.18 -2.08
N ALA A 59 2.93 0.69 -0.85
CA ALA A 59 4.13 0.46 -0.03
C ALA A 59 4.34 -1.03 0.29
N TRP A 60 3.27 -1.74 0.66
CA TRP A 60 3.32 -3.19 0.85
C TRP A 60 3.79 -3.90 -0.42
N GLU A 61 3.17 -3.59 -1.56
CA GLU A 61 3.47 -4.25 -2.82
C GLU A 61 4.88 -3.96 -3.33
N MET A 62 5.43 -2.79 -3.03
CA MET A 62 6.83 -2.45 -3.34
C MET A 62 7.82 -3.27 -2.50
N ARG A 63 7.46 -3.65 -1.26
CA ARG A 63 8.35 -4.38 -0.35
C ARG A 63 8.20 -5.90 -0.44
N HIS A 64 6.97 -6.39 -0.54
CA HIS A 64 6.62 -7.80 -0.42
C HIS A 64 6.19 -8.42 -1.75
N GLY A 65 5.83 -7.62 -2.74
CA GLY A 65 5.27 -8.08 -4.00
C GLY A 65 3.74 -7.95 -4.04
N LEU A 66 3.16 -8.38 -5.16
CA LEU A 66 1.74 -8.12 -5.43
C LEU A 66 0.81 -8.90 -4.51
N LEU A 67 -0.13 -8.17 -3.91
CA LEU A 67 -1.34 -8.74 -3.34
C LEU A 67 -2.32 -9.06 -4.48
N SER A 68 -3.00 -10.18 -4.35
CA SER A 68 -4.20 -10.53 -5.11
C SER A 68 -5.34 -9.54 -4.83
N THR A 69 -6.40 -9.59 -5.63
CA THR A 69 -7.54 -8.67 -5.51
C THR A 69 -8.26 -8.78 -4.17
N ASP A 70 -8.27 -9.99 -3.61
CA ASP A 70 -9.10 -10.35 -2.44
C ASP A 70 -8.29 -10.29 -1.13
N GLU A 71 -6.97 -10.16 -1.24
CA GLU A 71 -6.11 -9.93 -0.08
C GLU A 71 -6.21 -8.47 0.40
N VAL A 72 -6.42 -8.35 1.70
CA VAL A 72 -6.42 -7.08 2.41
C VAL A 72 -5.25 -7.04 3.38
N ILE A 73 -4.72 -5.84 3.60
CA ILE A 73 -3.67 -5.59 4.59
C ILE A 73 -4.24 -4.73 5.71
N GLN A 74 -3.89 -5.08 6.93
CA GLN A 74 -4.22 -4.31 8.12
C GLN A 74 -2.95 -3.62 8.62
N PHE A 75 -3.04 -2.32 8.88
CA PHE A 75 -1.98 -1.59 9.55
C PHE A 75 -2.24 -1.59 11.05
N ILE A 76 -1.23 -1.98 11.83
CA ILE A 76 -1.27 -1.97 13.30
C ILE A 76 -0.78 -0.65 13.90
N CYS A 77 -0.20 0.22 13.08
CA CYS A 77 0.20 1.56 13.52
C CYS A 77 -1.03 2.45 13.73
N GLU A 78 -1.10 3.13 14.88
CA GLU A 78 -2.20 4.04 15.22
C GLU A 78 -2.14 5.38 14.48
N ARG A 79 -1.05 5.67 13.76
CA ARG A 79 -0.91 6.90 12.96
C ARG A 79 -1.63 6.72 11.61
N PRO A 80 -2.74 7.44 11.34
CA PRO A 80 -3.57 7.18 10.15
C PRO A 80 -2.80 7.37 8.82
N LEU A 81 -1.81 8.25 8.78
CA LEU A 81 -1.06 8.51 7.55
C LEU A 81 0.22 7.67 7.43
N CYS A 82 0.46 6.73 8.35
CA CYS A 82 1.61 5.83 8.22
C CYS A 82 1.41 4.86 7.05
N VAL A 83 2.42 4.79 6.19
CA VAL A 83 2.50 3.86 5.04
C VAL A 83 3.67 2.90 5.14
N ASN A 84 4.33 2.81 6.30
CA ASN A 84 5.44 1.87 6.49
C ASN A 84 4.93 0.42 6.45
N PRO A 85 5.35 -0.40 5.47
CA PRO A 85 4.90 -1.78 5.35
C PRO A 85 5.36 -2.67 6.52
N ALA A 86 6.36 -2.26 7.30
CA ALA A 86 6.75 -2.99 8.52
C ALA A 86 5.63 -3.02 9.59
N TYR A 87 4.69 -2.08 9.53
CA TYR A 87 3.50 -2.05 10.40
C TYR A 87 2.25 -2.60 9.73
N ALA A 88 2.40 -3.27 8.58
CA ALA A 88 1.31 -3.92 7.89
C ALA A 88 1.38 -5.44 8.08
N GLN A 89 0.21 -6.07 8.13
CA GLN A 89 0.05 -7.51 8.20
C GLN A 89 -1.00 -7.94 7.18
N GLU A 90 -0.74 -9.04 6.48
CA GLU A 90 -1.73 -9.66 5.62
C GLU A 90 -2.88 -10.19 6.48
N ARG A 91 -4.10 -9.89 6.05
CA ARG A 91 -5.30 -10.44 6.66
C ARG A 91 -6.04 -11.19 5.56
N PHE A 92 -5.99 -12.51 5.62
CA PHE A 92 -6.83 -13.35 4.76
C PHE A 92 -8.29 -13.07 5.12
N GLY A 93 -9.03 -12.47 4.17
CA GLY A 93 -10.48 -12.36 4.30
C GLY A 93 -11.07 -13.76 4.22
N VAL A 94 -11.65 -14.25 5.31
CA VAL A 94 -12.64 -15.32 5.19
C VAL A 94 -13.71 -14.75 4.27
N ALA A 95 -14.00 -15.43 3.16
CA ALA A 95 -15.12 -15.09 2.31
C ALA A 95 -16.36 -14.93 3.21
N VAL A 96 -16.85 -13.70 3.36
CA VAL A 96 -18.16 -13.46 3.97
C VAL A 96 -19.15 -14.06 2.99
N GLU A 97 -19.60 -15.29 3.25
CA GLU A 97 -20.78 -15.83 2.60
C GLU A 97 -21.92 -14.85 2.88
N VAL A 98 -22.34 -14.16 1.81
CA VAL A 98 -23.58 -13.38 1.82
C VAL A 98 -24.70 -14.40 1.94
N ILE A 99 -25.18 -14.62 3.16
CA ILE A 99 -26.44 -15.32 3.39
C ILE A 99 -27.53 -14.43 2.76
N ARG A 100 -28.17 -14.98 1.71
CA ARG A 100 -29.33 -14.40 1.04
C ARG A 100 -30.57 -14.47 1.93
#